data_AF-A0AAP6CZH0-F1
#
_entry.id   AF-A0AAP6CZH0-F1
#
_cell.length_a   1.000
_cell.length_b   1.000
_cell.length_c   1.000
_cell.angle_alpha   90.00
_cell.angle_beta   90.00
_cell.angle_gamma   90.00
#
_symmetry.space_group_name_H-M   'P 1'
#
loop_
_entity.id
_entity.type
_entity.pdbx_description
1 polymer ?
#
loop_
_entity_poly.entity_id
_entity_poly.type
_entity_poly.pdbx_seq_one_letter_code
_entity_poly.pdbx_strand_id
1 'polypeptide(L)'
;DERGHDEGDKVICSVAETLLREVRTTDFVSRVGGEEFAVIMPHTTVKEAEVVLNRLRVAVQLRSNMTVTVSAGYSDLTADRTRSYKCADIALYESKSAGRNCVSLCHSIDDIA
;
A
#
# COMPACT_ATOMS: atom_id res chain seq x y z
N ASP A 1 -4.17 6.60 -21.63
CA ASP A 1 -3.42 7.87 -21.63
C ASP A 1 -4.30 9.10 -21.84
N GLU A 2 -5.37 9.27 -21.07
CA GLU A 2 -6.31 10.41 -21.25
C GLU A 2 -5.85 11.72 -20.57
N ARG A 3 -4.80 11.68 -19.76
CA ARG A 3 -4.23 12.82 -19.03
C ARG A 3 -2.72 12.64 -19.14
N GLY A 4 -2.02 13.53 -19.83
CA GLY A 4 -0.61 13.36 -20.18
C GLY A 4 0.30 13.01 -18.99
N HIS A 5 1.50 12.50 -19.30
CA HIS A 5 2.47 12.03 -18.31
C HIS A 5 2.67 13.00 -17.11
N ASP A 6 2.66 14.30 -17.35
CA ASP A 6 2.79 15.35 -16.33
C ASP A 6 1.72 15.28 -15.22
N GLU A 7 0.48 14.90 -15.56
CA GLU A 7 -0.60 14.74 -14.57
C GLU A 7 -0.45 13.44 -13.79
N GLY A 8 0.04 12.37 -14.45
CA GLY A 8 0.39 11.12 -13.77
C GLY A 8 1.49 11.34 -12.73
N ASP A 9 2.53 12.09 -13.08
CA ASP A 9 3.63 12.41 -12.17
C ASP A 9 3.16 13.22 -10.95
N LYS A 10 2.25 14.19 -11.16
CA LYS A 10 1.63 14.95 -10.05
C LYS A 10 0.84 14.04 -9.11
N VAL A 11 0.08 13.09 -9.64
CA VAL A 11 -0.66 12.11 -8.83
C VAL A 11 0.31 11.26 -8.01
N ILE A 12 1.37 10.74 -8.64
CA ILE A 12 2.37 9.90 -7.97
C ILE A 12 3.08 10.67 -6.86
N CYS A 13 3.50 11.91 -7.12
CA CYS A 13 4.10 12.79 -6.09
C CYS A 13 3.13 13.06 -4.93
N SER A 14 1.87 13.37 -5.23
CA SER A 14 0.84 13.62 -4.22
C SER A 14 0.59 12.38 -3.35
N VAL A 15 0.56 11.19 -3.94
CA VAL A 15 0.42 9.92 -3.21
C VAL A 15 1.64 9.73 -2.30
N ALA A 16 2.87 9.84 -2.85
CA ALA A 16 4.10 9.68 -2.08
C ALA A 16 4.18 10.62 -0.87
N GLU A 17 3.88 11.90 -1.06
CA GLU A 17 3.84 12.89 0.02
C GLU A 17 2.79 12.56 1.08
N THR A 18 1.64 12.04 0.66
CA THR A 18 0.57 11.66 1.58
C THR A 18 0.99 10.45 2.40
N LEU A 19 1.59 9.43 1.78
CA LEU A 19 2.13 8.28 2.49
C LEU A 19 3.17 8.69 3.53
N LEU A 20 4.14 9.52 3.15
CA LEU A 20 5.21 9.98 4.03
C LEU A 20 4.73 10.81 5.23
N ARG A 21 3.63 11.58 5.09
CA ARG A 21 3.06 12.38 6.19
C ARG A 21 2.30 11.55 7.21
N GLU A 22 1.70 10.46 6.75
CA GLU A 22 0.78 9.66 7.56
C GLU A 22 1.49 8.53 8.31
N VAL A 23 2.57 7.98 7.77
CA VAL A 23 3.36 6.94 8.45
C VAL A 23 4.23 7.53 9.57
N ARG A 24 4.73 6.66 10.46
CA ARG A 24 5.68 7.07 11.52
C ARG A 24 7.06 7.28 10.92
N THR A 25 7.91 8.02 11.62
CA THR A 25 9.33 8.21 11.22
C THR A 25 10.15 6.91 11.22
N THR A 26 9.66 5.87 11.89
CA THR A 26 10.27 4.53 11.92
C THR A 26 9.84 3.66 10.75
N ASP A 27 8.79 4.04 10.04
CA ASP A 27 8.26 3.30 8.92
C ASP A 27 8.99 3.73 7.64
N PHE A 28 9.10 2.81 6.68
CA PHE A 28 9.78 3.05 5.42
C PHE A 28 8.78 3.03 4.28
N VAL A 29 8.75 4.09 3.48
CA VAL A 29 7.94 4.16 2.24
C VAL A 29 8.89 4.13 1.06
N SER A 30 8.63 3.25 0.09
CA SER A 30 9.40 3.16 -1.15
C SER A 30 8.48 3.04 -2.35
N ARG A 31 8.86 3.68 -3.47
CA ARG A 31 8.26 3.40 -4.78
C ARG A 31 8.98 2.20 -5.38
N VAL A 32 8.27 1.10 -5.60
CA VAL A 32 8.83 -0.17 -6.11
C VAL A 32 8.59 -0.37 -7.60
N GLY A 33 7.63 0.37 -8.17
CA GLY A 33 7.28 0.31 -9.58
C GLY A 33 6.73 1.63 -10.11
N GLY A 34 6.11 1.61 -11.29
CA GLY A 34 5.55 2.80 -11.93
C GLY A 34 4.53 3.51 -11.03
N GLU A 35 3.50 2.80 -10.59
CA GLU A 35 2.45 3.33 -9.70
C GLU A 35 2.38 2.55 -8.37
N GLU A 36 3.42 1.77 -8.07
CA GLU A 36 3.45 0.83 -6.95
C GLU A 36 4.33 1.35 -5.81
N PHE A 37 3.78 1.30 -4.60
CA PHE A 37 4.44 1.70 -3.37
C PHE A 37 4.45 0.53 -2.39
N ALA A 38 5.55 0.41 -1.64
CA ALA A 38 5.68 -0.50 -0.51
C ALA A 38 5.87 0.31 0.78
N VAL A 39 5.25 -0.16 1.86
CA VAL A 39 5.44 0.38 3.21
C VAL A 39 5.91 -0.74 4.13
N ILE A 40 7.05 -0.55 4.78
CA ILE A 40 7.57 -1.44 5.82
C ILE A 40 7.32 -0.76 7.16
N MET A 41 6.61 -1.45 8.07
CA MET A 41 6.24 -0.94 9.39
C MET A 41 6.90 -1.80 10.48
N PRO A 42 8.12 -1.46 10.94
CA PRO A 42 8.77 -2.16 12.03
C PRO A 42 7.93 -2.12 13.31
N HIS A 43 8.08 -3.14 14.16
CA HIS A 43 7.42 -3.20 15.46
C HIS A 43 5.90 -2.97 15.40
N THR A 44 5.27 -3.41 14.31
CA THR A 44 3.85 -3.21 14.04
C THR A 44 3.20 -4.57 13.84
N THR A 45 2.14 -4.85 14.59
CA THR A 45 1.34 -6.07 14.41
C THR A 45 0.48 -5.96 13.16
N VAL A 46 0.03 -7.09 12.61
CA VAL A 46 -0.90 -7.10 11.45
C VAL A 46 -2.19 -6.30 11.70
N LYS A 47 -2.70 -6.29 12.93
CA LYS A 47 -3.89 -5.50 13.31
C LYS A 47 -3.62 -4.00 13.29
N GLU A 48 -2.46 -3.58 13.79
CA GLU A 48 -2.06 -2.17 13.75
C GLU A 48 -1.76 -1.73 12.30
N ALA A 49 -1.14 -2.61 11.51
CA ALA A 49 -0.90 -2.40 10.09
C ALA A 49 -2.21 -2.15 9.33
N GLU A 50 -3.25 -2.94 9.58
CA GLU A 50 -4.57 -2.75 8.98
C GLU A 50 -5.15 -1.35 9.23
N VAL A 51 -5.04 -0.87 10.47
CA VAL A 51 -5.51 0.47 10.87
C VAL A 51 -4.72 1.55 10.14
N VAL A 52 -3.39 1.42 10.08
CA VAL A 52 -2.51 2.38 9.38
C VAL A 52 -2.83 2.39 7.89
N LEU A 53 -2.95 1.24 7.24
CA LEU A 53 -3.21 1.13 5.80
C LEU A 53 -4.59 1.68 5.43
N ASN A 54 -5.61 1.45 6.26
CA ASN A 54 -6.92 2.08 6.05
C ASN A 54 -6.86 3.60 6.20
N ARG A 55 -6.10 4.12 7.16
CA ARG A 55 -5.87 5.56 7.29
C ARG A 55 -5.16 6.11 6.05
N LEU A 56 -4.11 5.46 5.56
CA LEU A 56 -3.39 5.86 4.33
C LEU A 56 -4.34 5.91 3.13
N ARG A 57 -5.16 4.87 2.97
CA ARG A 57 -6.16 4.78 1.91
C ARG A 57 -7.13 5.96 1.91
N VAL A 58 -7.69 6.28 3.07
CA VAL A 58 -8.60 7.42 3.25
C VAL A 58 -7.88 8.74 3.02
N ALA A 59 -6.66 8.91 3.56
CA ALA A 59 -5.88 10.13 3.40
C ALA A 59 -5.55 10.42 1.93
N VAL A 60 -5.18 9.40 1.15
CA VAL A 60 -4.96 9.55 -0.30
C VAL A 60 -6.24 9.99 -0.99
N GLN A 61 -7.35 9.33 -0.71
CA GLN A 61 -8.65 9.66 -1.33
C GLN A 61 -9.11 11.09 -1.03
N LEU A 62 -8.80 11.62 0.15
CA LEU A 62 -9.19 12.98 0.56
C LEU A 62 -8.27 14.07 0.03
N ARG A 63 -6.97 13.78 -0.16
CA ARG A 63 -5.98 14.78 -0.56
C ARG A 63 -5.91 15.00 -2.06
N SER A 64 -6.30 14.02 -2.86
CA SER A 64 -6.28 14.17 -4.30
C SER A 64 -7.47 15.02 -4.77
N ASN A 65 -7.20 16.16 -5.42
CA ASN A 65 -8.21 16.94 -6.16
C ASN A 65 -8.81 16.15 -7.34
N MET A 66 -8.22 15.01 -7.66
CA MET A 66 -8.68 14.01 -8.61
C MET A 66 -9.20 12.82 -7.81
N THR A 67 -10.17 12.06 -8.32
CA THR A 67 -10.73 10.88 -7.64
C THR A 67 -9.74 9.70 -7.60
N VAL A 68 -8.61 9.85 -6.90
CA VAL A 68 -7.56 8.83 -6.77
C VAL A 68 -7.83 7.99 -5.53
N THR A 69 -7.66 6.68 -5.65
CA THR A 69 -7.75 5.74 -4.53
C THR A 69 -6.58 4.77 -4.59
N VAL A 70 -6.29 4.13 -3.47
CA VAL A 70 -5.26 3.08 -3.38
C VAL A 70 -5.88 1.81 -2.81
N SER A 71 -5.40 0.67 -3.29
CA SER A 71 -5.62 -0.64 -2.66
C SER A 71 -4.30 -1.10 -2.06
N ALA A 72 -4.35 -1.83 -0.95
CA ALA A 72 -3.15 -2.35 -0.31
C ALA A 72 -3.30 -3.81 0.10
N GLY A 73 -2.35 -4.63 -0.30
CA GLY A 73 -2.14 -5.94 0.32
C GLY A 73 -1.05 -5.84 1.36
N TYR A 74 -1.22 -6.55 2.47
CA TYR A 74 -0.22 -6.57 3.54
C TYR A 74 -0.09 -7.95 4.17
N SER A 75 1.06 -8.14 4.82
CA SER A 75 1.46 -9.38 5.47
C SER A 75 2.31 -9.07 6.70
N ASP A 76 2.51 -10.08 7.56
CA ASP A 76 3.53 -10.02 8.58
C ASP A 76 4.94 -10.13 7.98
N LEU A 77 5.88 -9.38 8.57
CA LEU A 77 7.28 -9.40 8.17
C LEU A 77 8.04 -10.50 8.92
N THR A 78 8.60 -11.44 8.16
CA THR A 78 9.38 -12.55 8.71
C THR A 78 10.84 -12.48 8.27
N ALA A 79 11.66 -13.44 8.71
CA ALA A 79 13.02 -13.61 8.20
C ALA A 79 13.04 -13.93 6.69
N ASP A 80 11.98 -14.56 6.16
CA ASP A 80 11.80 -14.79 4.74
C ASP A 80 11.08 -13.60 4.09
N ARG A 81 11.88 -12.60 3.70
CA ARG A 81 11.39 -11.38 3.05
C ARG A 81 10.70 -11.67 1.72
N THR A 82 11.16 -12.68 0.98
CA THR A 82 10.56 -13.07 -0.31
C THR A 82 9.15 -13.57 -0.09
N ARG A 83 8.95 -14.40 0.93
CA ARG A 83 7.62 -14.90 1.32
C ARG A 83 6.73 -13.76 1.78
N SER A 84 7.17 -12.91 2.71
CA SER A 84 6.38 -11.75 3.16
C SER A 84 5.96 -10.85 2.00
N TYR A 85 6.84 -10.58 1.05
CA TYR A 85 6.52 -9.79 -0.14
C TYR A 85 5.51 -10.49 -1.05
N LYS A 86 5.67 -11.80 -1.31
CA LYS A 86 4.70 -12.59 -2.09
C LYS A 86 3.31 -12.59 -1.45
N CYS A 87 3.22 -12.72 -0.12
CA CYS A 87 1.95 -12.60 0.61
C CYS A 87 1.28 -11.25 0.38
N ALA A 88 2.05 -10.16 0.53
CA ALA A 88 1.52 -8.81 0.37
C ALA A 88 1.02 -8.58 -1.07
N ASP A 89 1.71 -9.12 -2.07
CA ASP A 89 1.29 -9.02 -3.48
C ASP A 89 -0.01 -9.82 -3.75
N ILE A 90 -0.13 -11.04 -3.21
CA ILE A 90 -1.37 -11.84 -3.29
C ILE A 90 -2.53 -11.10 -2.63
N ALA A 91 -2.31 -10.56 -1.44
CA ALA A 91 -3.32 -9.77 -0.76
C ALA A 91 -3.70 -8.51 -1.56
N LEU A 92 -2.75 -7.89 -2.26
CA LEU A 92 -3.01 -6.72 -3.10
C LEU A 92 -3.89 -7.10 -4.30
N TYR A 93 -3.63 -8.27 -4.89
CA TYR A 93 -4.49 -8.84 -5.92
C TYR A 93 -5.90 -9.06 -5.39
N GLU A 94 -6.06 -9.63 -4.18
CA GLU A 94 -7.37 -9.78 -3.54
C GLU A 94 -8.09 -8.44 -3.34
N SER A 95 -7.40 -7.40 -2.86
CA SER A 95 -7.99 -6.07 -2.74
C SER A 95 -8.43 -5.48 -4.10
N LYS A 96 -7.68 -5.74 -5.17
CA LYS A 96 -8.05 -5.29 -6.53
C LYS A 96 -9.28 -6.05 -7.04
N SER A 97 -9.35 -7.35 -6.77
CA SER A 97 -10.47 -8.23 -7.15
C SER A 97 -11.75 -7.96 -6.36
N ALA A 98 -11.62 -7.54 -5.09
CA ALA A 98 -12.73 -7.19 -4.21
C ALA A 98 -13.39 -5.83 -4.50
N GLY A 99 -12.99 -5.15 -5.59
CA GLY A 99 -13.59 -3.86 -6.00
C GLY A 99 -12.69 -2.64 -5.80
N ARG A 100 -11.43 -2.82 -5.40
CA ARG A 100 -10.44 -1.76 -5.13
C ARG A 100 -10.83 -0.85 -3.96
N ASN A 101 -9.97 0.12 -3.63
CA ASN A 101 -10.14 1.02 -2.49
C ASN A 101 -10.43 0.27 -1.19
N CYS A 102 -9.70 -0.82 -0.97
CA CYS A 102 -9.76 -1.64 0.22
C CYS A 102 -8.37 -2.21 0.53
N VAL A 103 -8.26 -2.86 1.68
CA VAL A 103 -7.03 -3.52 2.13
C VAL A 103 -7.32 -4.98 2.43
N SER A 104 -6.37 -5.86 2.13
CA SER A 104 -6.50 -7.30 2.39
C SER A 104 -5.23 -7.82 3.06
N LEU A 105 -5.38 -8.86 3.88
CA LEU A 105 -4.29 -9.52 4.60
C LEU A 105 -4.02 -10.90 3.97
N CYS A 106 -2.74 -11.23 3.83
CA CYS A 106 -2.28 -12.61 3.65
C CYS A 106 -1.20 -12.87 4.69
N HIS A 107 -1.37 -13.91 5.49
CA HIS A 107 -0.37 -14.26 6.50
C HIS A 107 0.81 -14.98 5.84
N SER A 108 2.01 -14.73 6.37
CA SER A 108 3.21 -15.42 5.92
C SER A 108 3.12 -16.93 6.11
N ILE A 109 2.34 -17.41 7.08
CA ILE A 109 2.15 -18.84 7.34
C ILE A 109 1.15 -19.52 6.41
N ASP A 110 0.39 -18.76 5.60
CA ASP A 110 -0.60 -19.35 4.70
C ASP A 110 0.08 -20.20 3.63
N ASP A 111 -0.57 -21.29 3.22
CA ASP A 111 -0.12 -22.11 2.10
C ASP A 111 -0.30 -21.32 0.80
N ILE A 112 0.82 -20.76 0.34
CA ILE A 112 0.87 -19.92 -0.84
C ILE A 112 1.44 -20.76 -1.98
N ALA A 113 0.55 -21.20 -2.88
CA ALA A 113 0.91 -21.91 -4.10
C ALA A 113 1.91 -21.11 -4.97
#